data_AF-A0A1H7LDW0-F1
#
_entry.id   AF-A0A1H7LDW0-F1
#
_cell.length_a   1.000
_cell.length_b   1.000
_cell.length_c   1.000
_cell.angle_alpha   90.00
_cell.angle_beta   90.00
_cell.angle_gamma   90.00
#
_symmetry.space_group_name_H-M   'P 1'
#
loop_
_entity.id
_entity.type
_entity.pdbx_description
1 polymer ?
#
loop_
_entity_poly.entity_id
_entity_poly.type
_entity_poly.pdbx_seq_one_letter_code
_entity_poly.pdbx_strand_id
1 'polypeptide(L)'
;MVGLSDTTLKPIWALEIKWSDRYFEKPKELKSLIKFCQENSIKTPIVTSISKEREVEYADVLFQFLPSSAYEYIVGKNTLGMKIKNKHTKTLSFFKVQIKDILLFA
;
A
#
# COMPACT_ATOMS: atom_id res chain seq x y z
N MET A 1 -4.93 -0.29 1.36
CA MET A 1 -5.08 -1.07 0.11
C MET A 1 -4.72 -2.52 0.37
N VAL A 2 -5.34 -3.45 -0.33
CA VAL A 2 -5.04 -4.89 -0.24
C VAL A 2 -4.87 -5.41 -1.65
N GLY A 3 -3.80 -6.15 -1.90
CA GLY A 3 -3.65 -6.92 -3.13
C GLY A 3 -4.26 -8.30 -2.97
N LEU A 4 -5.01 -8.74 -3.98
CA LEU A 4 -5.60 -10.07 -4.02
C LEU A 4 -4.87 -10.94 -5.03
N SER A 5 -4.81 -12.24 -4.75
CA SER A 5 -4.42 -13.25 -5.72
C SER A 5 -5.50 -13.38 -6.80
N ASP A 6 -5.11 -13.34 -8.08
CA ASP A 6 -6.05 -13.50 -9.20
C ASP A 6 -6.74 -14.87 -9.24
N THR A 7 -6.14 -15.89 -8.61
CA THR A 7 -6.66 -17.27 -8.62
C THR A 7 -7.49 -17.60 -7.39
N THR A 8 -7.08 -17.13 -6.21
CA THR A 8 -7.71 -17.52 -4.94
C THR A 8 -8.53 -16.40 -4.30
N LEU A 9 -8.42 -15.17 -4.82
CA LEU A 9 -8.97 -13.94 -4.22
C LEU A 9 -8.57 -13.74 -2.75
N LYS A 10 -7.51 -14.41 -2.29
CA LYS A 10 -6.95 -14.23 -0.96
C LYS A 10 -6.01 -13.02 -0.94
N PRO A 11 -5.94 -12.28 0.18
CA PRO A 11 -4.96 -11.22 0.37
C PRO A 11 -3.53 -11.74 0.22
N ILE A 12 -2.73 -11.08 -0.63
CA ILE A 12 -1.31 -11.39 -0.85
C ILE A 12 -0.38 -10.31 -0.29
N TRP A 13 -0.87 -9.06 -0.19
CA TRP A 13 -0.15 -7.96 0.43
C TRP A 13 -1.13 -6.93 0.98
N ALA A 14 -0.67 -6.15 1.95
CA ALA A 14 -1.43 -5.08 2.57
C ALA A 14 -0.60 -3.79 2.64
N LEU A 15 -1.26 -2.67 2.43
CA LEU A 15 -0.72 -1.33 2.60
C LEU A 15 -1.69 -0.49 3.43
N GLU A 16 -1.18 0.18 4.45
CA GLU A 16 -1.93 1.21 5.16
C GLU A 16 -1.27 2.58 4.96
N ILE A 17 -2.05 3.55 4.47
CA ILE A 17 -1.54 4.92 4.26
C ILE A 17 -1.71 5.69 5.56
N LYS A 18 -0.61 6.24 6.08
CA LYS A 18 -0.59 7.19 7.19
C LYS A 18 0.19 8.45 6.79
N TRP A 19 -0.23 9.58 7.33
CA TRP A 19 0.39 10.90 7.12
C TRP A 19 1.15 11.39 8.36
N SER A 20 1.56 10.45 9.23
CA SER A 20 2.15 10.74 10.52
C SER A 20 3.16 9.66 10.91
N ASP A 21 4.24 10.06 11.56
CA ASP A 21 5.24 9.15 12.13
C ASP A 21 4.77 8.48 13.44
N ARG A 22 3.59 8.83 13.95
CA ARG A 22 3.03 8.28 15.20
C ARG A 22 3.01 6.74 15.21
N TYR A 23 2.69 6.11 14.08
CA TYR A 23 2.58 4.66 13.98
C TYR A 23 3.93 3.96 13.86
N PHE A 24 4.96 4.69 13.43
CA PHE A 24 6.34 4.22 13.49
C PHE A 24 6.81 4.11 14.94
N GLU A 25 6.50 5.11 15.76
CA GLU A 25 6.85 5.14 17.19
C GLU A 25 5.95 4.23 18.04
N LYS A 26 4.70 4.05 17.63
CA LYS A 26 3.68 3.28 18.35
C LYS A 26 2.99 2.26 17.44
N PRO A 27 3.72 1.22 16.97
CA PRO A 27 3.18 0.22 16.03
C PRO A 27 1.95 -0.51 16.60
N LYS A 28 1.84 -0.64 17.93
CA LYS A 28 0.66 -1.19 18.62
C LYS A 28 -0.67 -0.50 18.28
N GLU A 29 -0.63 0.73 17.78
CA GLU A 29 -1.83 1.47 17.39
C GLU A 29 -2.37 1.07 16.01
N LEU A 30 -1.61 0.30 15.22
CA LEU A 30 -2.03 -0.31 13.95
C LEU A 30 -2.94 -1.54 14.17
N LYS A 31 -3.87 -1.47 15.14
CA LYS A 31 -4.65 -2.62 15.63
C LYS A 31 -5.39 -3.36 14.51
N SER A 32 -6.03 -2.60 13.61
CA SER A 32 -6.79 -3.18 12.50
C SER A 32 -5.90 -3.89 11.49
N LEU A 33 -4.74 -3.30 11.17
CA LEU A 33 -3.78 -3.91 10.25
C LEU A 33 -3.11 -5.14 10.86
N ILE A 34 -2.72 -5.09 12.14
CA ILE A 34 -2.19 -6.24 12.88
C ILE A 34 -3.19 -7.40 12.81
N LYS A 35 -4.45 -7.15 13.18
CA LYS A 35 -5.51 -8.16 13.14
C LYS A 35 -5.68 -8.74 11.73
N PHE A 36 -5.76 -7.86 10.72
CA PHE A 36 -5.89 -8.28 9.32
C PHE A 36 -4.71 -9.16 8.87
N CYS A 37 -3.48 -8.78 9.22
CA CYS A 37 -2.27 -9.51 8.89
C CYS A 37 -2.25 -10.90 9.53
N GLN A 38 -2.64 -11.01 10.80
CA GLN A 38 -2.72 -12.27 11.53
C GLN A 38 -3.77 -13.22 10.93
N GLU A 39 -4.98 -12.71 10.65
CA GLU A 39 -6.06 -13.50 10.05
C GLU A 39 -5.74 -14.00 8.63
N ASN A 40 -4.87 -13.28 7.91
CA ASN A 40 -4.53 -13.59 6.51
C ASN A 40 -3.08 -14.08 6.32
N SER A 41 -2.35 -14.36 7.42
CA SER A 41 -0.95 -14.80 7.38
C SER A 41 0.00 -13.87 6.60
N ILE A 42 -0.26 -12.56 6.61
CA ILE A 42 0.61 -11.55 5.98
C ILE A 42 1.67 -11.12 7.00
N LYS A 43 2.94 -11.38 6.70
CA LYS A 43 4.06 -11.09 7.61
C LYS A 43 4.68 -9.70 7.40
N THR A 44 4.59 -9.15 6.20
CA THR A 44 5.34 -7.94 5.81
C THR A 44 4.43 -6.89 5.16
N PRO A 45 3.48 -6.29 5.89
CA PRO A 45 2.66 -5.20 5.37
C PRO A 45 3.51 -3.92 5.21
N ILE A 46 3.09 -3.08 4.27
CA ILE A 46 3.67 -1.75 4.06
C ILE A 46 2.83 -0.71 4.82
N VAL A 47 3.46 0.24 5.48
CA VAL A 47 2.79 1.36 6.14
C VAL A 47 3.48 2.64 5.72
N THR A 48 2.73 3.64 5.23
CA THR A 48 3.36 4.92 4.91
C THR A 48 3.58 5.76 6.18
N SER A 49 4.44 6.76 6.10
CA SER A 49 4.74 7.70 7.18
C SER A 49 5.07 9.08 6.62
N ILE A 50 5.29 10.09 7.48
CA ILE A 50 5.67 11.41 6.96
C ILE A 50 7.14 11.43 6.52
N SER A 51 8.02 10.75 7.26
CA SER A 51 9.47 10.72 7.01
C SER A 51 10.16 9.39 7.35
N LYS A 52 9.42 8.50 8.01
CA LYS A 52 9.75 7.11 8.40
C LYS A 52 10.17 6.21 7.25
N GLU A 53 11.44 5.81 7.17
CA GLU A 53 11.88 4.72 6.28
C GLU A 53 12.69 3.67 7.06
N ARG A 54 12.00 2.63 7.55
CA ARG A 54 12.61 1.48 8.24
C ARG A 54 11.61 0.35 8.40
N GLU A 55 12.13 -0.85 8.63
CA GLU A 55 11.36 -1.97 9.17
C GLU A 55 11.19 -1.87 10.69
N VAL A 56 9.99 -2.20 11.18
CA VAL A 56 9.66 -2.28 12.61
C VAL A 56 8.90 -3.57 12.85
N GLU A 57 9.41 -4.40 13.77
CA GLU A 57 8.75 -5.65 14.15
C GLU A 57 7.83 -5.44 15.35
N TYR A 58 6.59 -5.92 15.25
CA TYR A 58 5.62 -5.91 16.34
C TYR A 58 4.55 -6.99 16.14
N ALA A 59 4.25 -7.77 17.19
CA ALA A 59 3.23 -8.83 17.19
C ALA A 59 3.38 -9.85 16.04
N ASP A 60 4.62 -10.31 15.82
CA ASP A 60 5.03 -11.25 14.75
C ASP A 60 4.79 -10.73 13.32
N VAL A 61 4.65 -9.40 13.17
CA VAL A 61 4.50 -8.70 11.90
C VAL A 61 5.66 -7.72 11.73
N LEU A 62 6.32 -7.77 10.58
CA LEU A 62 7.42 -6.89 10.20
C LEU A 62 6.87 -5.77 9.30
N PHE A 63 6.58 -4.62 9.89
CA PHE A 63 6.05 -3.46 9.18
C PHE A 63 7.16 -2.78 8.38
N GLN A 64 6.97 -2.64 7.07
CA GLN A 64 7.85 -1.86 6.22
C GLN A 64 7.34 -0.42 6.14
N PHE A 65 8.03 0.51 6.81
CA PHE A 65 7.69 1.93 6.73
C PHE A 65 8.37 2.61 5.55
N LEU A 66 7.60 3.39 4.80
CA LEU A 66 8.06 4.22 3.69
C LEU A 66 7.47 5.63 3.80
N PRO A 67 8.15 6.70 3.39
CA PRO A 67 7.54 8.02 3.32
C PRO A 67 6.38 8.04 2.31
N SER A 68 5.25 8.67 2.66
CA SER A 68 4.07 8.77 1.79
C SER A 68 4.43 9.39 0.44
N SER A 69 5.25 10.45 0.45
CA SER A 69 5.73 11.12 -0.77
C SER A 69 6.51 10.18 -1.69
N ALA A 70 7.35 9.29 -1.13
CA ALA A 70 8.10 8.32 -1.91
C ALA A 70 7.17 7.26 -2.52
N TYR A 71 6.20 6.76 -1.73
CA TYR A 71 5.22 5.79 -2.20
C TYR A 71 4.33 6.38 -3.32
N GLU A 72 3.84 7.61 -3.15
CA GLU A 72 3.04 8.33 -4.14
C GLU A 72 3.80 8.57 -5.44
N TYR A 73 5.08 8.94 -5.37
CA TYR A 73 5.91 9.08 -6.57
C TYR A 73 5.97 7.76 -7.35
N ILE A 74 6.19 6.63 -6.66
CA ILE A 74 6.24 5.30 -7.29
C ILE A 74 4.89 4.96 -7.94
N VAL A 75 3.79 5.15 -7.21
CA VAL A 75 2.43 4.90 -7.75
C VAL A 75 2.15 5.80 -8.95
N GLY A 76 2.46 7.09 -8.86
CA GLY A 76 2.26 8.06 -9.92
C GLY A 76 3.07 7.72 -11.17
N LYS A 77 4.37 7.44 -11.01
CA LYS A 77 5.25 7.01 -12.10
C LYS A 77 4.74 5.74 -12.78
N ASN A 78 4.37 4.72 -12.01
CA ASN A 78 3.85 3.46 -12.54
C ASN A 78 2.54 3.68 -13.30
N THR A 79 1.63 4.47 -12.73
CA THR A 79 0.35 4.82 -13.34
C THR A 79 0.53 5.55 -14.68
N LEU A 80 1.42 6.54 -14.73
CA LEU A 80 1.72 7.28 -15.95
C LEU A 80 2.38 6.39 -17.00
N GLY A 81 3.35 5.57 -16.59
CA GLY A 81 4.01 4.59 -17.46
C GLY A 81 3.03 3.61 -18.10
N MET A 82 2.05 3.12 -17.35
CA MET A 82 0.98 2.27 -17.88
C MET A 82 0.10 3.01 -18.89
N LYS A 83 -0.29 4.26 -18.63
CA LYS A 83 -1.06 5.06 -19.60
C LYS A 83 -0.31 5.26 -20.92
N ILE A 84 0.99 5.49 -20.86
CA ILE A 84 1.82 5.68 -22.07
C ILE A 84 1.89 4.37 -22.87
N LYS A 85 2.12 3.21 -22.22
CA LYS A 85 2.12 1.90 -22.88
C LYS A 85 0.75 1.56 -23.51
N ASN A 86 -0.34 1.85 -22.80
CA ASN A 86 -1.70 1.58 -23.28
C ASN A 86 -2.14 2.55 -24.41
N LYS A 87 -1.52 3.72 -24.56
CA LYS A 87 -1.73 4.56 -25.76
C LYS A 87 -1.21 3.89 -27.05
N HIS A 88 -0.21 3.02 -26.94
CA HIS A 88 0.31 2.23 -28.06
C HIS A 88 -0.40 0.90 -28.28
N THR A 89 -1.21 0.44 -27.32
CA THR A 89 -2.00 -0.79 -27.39
C THR A 89 -3.46 -0.49 -27.01
N LYS A 90 -4.30 -0.21 -28.02
CA LYS A 90 -5.74 0.06 -27.81
C LYS A 90 -6.47 -1.21 -27.34
N THR A 91 -6.43 -1.58 -26.07
CA THR A 91 -7.53 -2.34 -25.44
C THR A 91 -7.52 -2.28 -23.91
N LEU A 92 -8.74 -2.33 -23.36
CA LEU A 92 -9.17 -2.67 -22.00
C LEU A 92 -9.24 -1.56 -20.94
N SER A 93 -10.44 -0.97 -20.94
CA SER A 93 -11.15 -0.35 -19.84
C SER A 93 -11.35 -1.31 -18.66
N PHE A 94 -10.52 -1.25 -17.61
CA PHE A 94 -10.86 -1.88 -16.32
C PHE A 94 -10.37 -1.14 -15.07
N PHE A 95 -9.51 -0.11 -15.18
CA PHE A 95 -8.79 0.46 -14.01
C PHE A 95 -9.18 1.89 -13.63
N LYS A 96 -10.40 2.34 -13.95
CA LYS A 96 -10.86 3.70 -13.58
C LYS A 96 -11.12 3.91 -12.09
N VAL A 97 -11.09 2.85 -11.27
CA VAL A 97 -11.48 2.91 -9.84
C VAL A 97 -10.30 3.18 -8.90
N GLN A 98 -9.11 2.60 -9.11
CA GLN A 98 -8.01 2.69 -8.12
C GLN A 98 -7.32 4.06 -8.00
N ILE A 99 -7.48 4.97 -8.96
CA ILE A 99 -6.71 6.23 -9.01
C ILE A 99 -7.45 7.40 -8.38
N LYS A 100 -8.78 7.39 -8.36
CA LYS A 100 -9.55 8.53 -7.82
C LYS A 100 -9.34 8.69 -6.31
N ASP A 101 -9.16 7.59 -5.59
CA ASP A 101 -9.05 7.63 -4.12
C ASP A 101 -7.66 8.04 -3.62
N ILE A 102 -6.62 7.93 -4.45
CA ILE A 102 -5.26 8.38 -4.10
C ILE A 102 -5.07 9.87 -4.39
N LEU A 103 -5.72 10.40 -5.44
CA LEU A 103 -5.57 11.80 -5.84
C LEU A 103 -6.63 12.74 -5.25
N LEU A 104 -7.71 12.24 -4.62
CA LEU A 104 -8.71 13.11 -3.97
C LEU A 104 -8.26 13.68 -2.62
N PHE A 105 -7.12 13.22 -2.09
CA PHE A 105 -6.56 13.67 -0.81
C PHE A 105 -5.15 14.30 -0.95
N ALA A 106 -4.71 14.56 -2.18
CA ALA A 106 -3.49 15.30 -2.49
C ALA A 106 -3.83 16.75 -2.89
#